data_AF-A0A563VZ01-F1
#
_entry.id   AF-A0A563VZ01-F1
#
_cell.length_a   1.000
_cell.length_b   1.000
_cell.length_c   1.000
_cell.angle_alpha   90.00
_cell.angle_beta   90.00
_cell.angle_gamma   90.00
#
_symmetry.space_group_name_H-M   'P 1'
#
loop_
_entity.id
_entity.type
_entity.pdbx_description
1 polymer ?
#
loop_
_entity_poly.entity_id
_entity_poly.type
_entity_poly.pdbx_seq_one_letter_code
_entity_poly.pdbx_strand_id
1 'polypeptide(L)' 'MSTEDRAEATAKNIEGKAQEAMGEITGNKKDQAKGKAKQAEASAQHAVEDGKDAVKKAID' A
#
# COMPACT_ATOMS: atom_id res chain seq x y z
N MET A 1 6.46 38.76 12.50
CA MET A 1 5.37 37.77 12.50
C MET A 1 4.49 38.08 13.68
N SER A 2 3.24 38.45 13.42
CA SER A 2 2.25 38.84 14.43
C SER A 2 1.69 37.61 15.15
N THR A 3 0.98 37.83 16.24
CA THR A 3 0.26 36.79 17.01
C THR A 3 -0.76 36.04 16.15
N GLU A 4 -1.38 36.72 15.18
CA GLU A 4 -2.27 36.12 14.16
C GLU A 4 -1.54 35.09 13.27
N ASP A 5 -0.31 35.37 12.83
CA ASP A 5 0.47 34.40 12.04
C ASP A 5 0.73 33.10 12.84
N ARG A 6 0.94 33.21 14.16
CA ARG A 6 1.15 32.04 15.03
C ARG A 6 -0.13 31.23 15.23
N ALA A 7 -1.28 31.89 15.34
CA ALA A 7 -2.57 31.22 15.46
C ALA A 7 -2.91 30.47 14.16
N GLU A 8 -2.70 31.09 13.00
CA GLU A 8 -2.92 30.46 11.70
C GLU A 8 -1.98 29.25 11.49
N ALA A 9 -0.71 29.36 11.86
CA ALA A 9 0.25 28.26 11.80
C ALA A 9 -0.15 27.09 12.72
N THR A 10 -0.76 27.38 13.87
CA THR A 10 -1.24 26.36 14.81
C THR A 10 -2.48 25.66 14.27
N ALA A 11 -3.42 26.41 13.70
CA ALA A 11 -4.62 25.86 13.06
C ALA A 11 -4.25 24.93 11.88
N LYS A 12 -3.33 25.38 11.01
CA LYS A 12 -2.81 24.57 9.88
C LYS A 12 -2.12 23.29 10.36
N ASN A 13 -1.39 23.31 11.47
CA ASN A 13 -0.79 22.10 12.05
C ASN A 13 -1.84 21.10 12.55
N ILE A 14 -2.92 21.59 13.17
CA ILE A 14 -4.00 20.72 13.66
C ILE A 14 -4.77 20.11 12.49
N GLU A 15 -5.08 20.90 11.47
CA GLU A 15 -5.71 20.42 10.24
C GLU A 15 -4.83 19.39 9.51
N GLY A 16 -3.54 19.66 9.39
CA GLY A 16 -2.57 18.73 8.81
C GLY A 16 -2.51 17.41 9.59
N LYS A 17 -2.48 17.44 10.93
CA LYS A 17 -2.53 16.22 11.75
C LYS A 17 -3.84 15.46 11.60
N ALA A 18 -4.97 16.16 11.46
CA ALA A 18 -6.26 15.52 11.22
C ALA A 18 -6.32 14.87 9.83
N GLN A 19 -5.74 15.51 8.81
CA GLN A 19 -5.59 14.95 7.46
C GLN A 19 -4.62 13.76 7.44
N GLU A 20 -3.54 13.82 8.20
CA GLU A 20 -2.58 12.72 8.35
C GLU A 20 -3.24 11.51 9.01
N ALA A 21 -3.96 11.71 10.13
CA ALA A 21 -4.73 10.65 10.78
C ALA A 21 -5.84 10.09 9.87
N MET A 22 -6.59 10.95 9.18
CA MET A 22 -7.58 10.52 8.18
C MET A 22 -6.92 9.79 7.00
N GLY A 23 -5.71 10.18 6.62
CA GLY A 23 -4.90 9.57 5.58
C GLY A 23 -4.34 8.21 5.98
N GLU A 24 -3.93 8.01 7.23
CA GLU A 24 -3.57 6.68 7.76
C GLU A 24 -4.81 5.77 7.86
N ILE A 25 -5.95 6.33 8.28
CA ILE A 25 -7.21 5.59 8.40
C ILE A 25 -7.81 5.22 7.02
N THR A 26 -7.77 6.15 6.06
CA THR A 26 -8.30 5.98 4.70
C THR A 26 -7.31 5.28 3.77
N GLY A 27 -6.01 5.52 3.97
CA GLY A 27 -4.95 5.27 3.00
C GLY A 27 -4.25 3.93 3.08
N ASN A 28 -4.92 2.81 3.41
CA ASN A 28 -4.27 1.51 3.16
C ASN A 28 -5.18 0.32 2.91
N LYS A 29 -6.51 0.36 3.09
CA LYS A 29 -7.32 -0.86 2.84
C LYS A 29 -7.35 -1.26 1.36
N LYS A 30 -7.44 -0.29 0.45
CA LYS A 30 -7.47 -0.54 -1.00
C LYS A 30 -6.10 -0.98 -1.52
N ASP A 31 -5.03 -0.30 -1.13
CA ASP A 31 -3.66 -0.67 -1.54
C ASP A 31 -3.17 -1.95 -0.88
N GLN A 32 -3.52 -2.22 0.38
CA GLN A 32 -3.23 -3.49 1.04
C GLN A 32 -4.02 -4.65 0.41
N ALA A 33 -5.29 -4.43 0.03
CA ALA A 33 -6.06 -5.43 -0.72
C ALA A 33 -5.47 -5.68 -2.12
N LYS A 34 -5.06 -4.61 -2.82
CA LYS A 34 -4.42 -4.70 -4.14
C LYS A 34 -3.04 -5.38 -4.06
N GLY A 35 -2.29 -5.13 -2.98
CA GLY A 35 -1.03 -5.80 -2.68
C GLY A 35 -1.22 -7.29 -2.41
N LYS A 36 -2.21 -7.66 -1.59
CA LYS A 36 -2.57 -9.07 -1.35
C LYS A 36 -3.02 -9.79 -2.62
N ALA A 37 -3.82 -9.13 -3.46
CA ALA A 37 -4.25 -9.70 -4.75
C ALA A 37 -3.05 -9.95 -5.69
N LYS A 38 -2.12 -9.00 -5.80
CA LYS A 38 -0.88 -9.18 -6.57
C LYS A 38 0.01 -10.31 -6.04
N GLN A 39 0.14 -10.45 -4.71
CA GLN A 39 0.89 -11.56 -4.12
C GLN A 39 0.26 -12.92 -4.44
N ALA A 40 -1.08 -13.01 -4.42
CA ALA A 40 -1.79 -14.22 -4.77
C ALA A 40 -1.60 -14.59 -6.26
N GLU A 41 -1.68 -13.59 -7.14
CA GLU A 41 -1.43 -13.77 -8.59
C GLU A 41 0.01 -14.24 -8.85
N ALA A 42 1.00 -13.61 -8.23
CA ALA A 42 2.40 -14.00 -8.35
C ALA A 42 2.66 -15.43 -7.86
N SER A 43 2.05 -15.82 -6.74
CA SER A 43 2.16 -17.18 -6.20
C SER A 43 1.56 -18.23 -7.15
N ALA A 44 0.42 -17.91 -7.76
CA ALA A 44 -0.22 -18.79 -8.74
C ALA A 44 0.62 -18.94 -10.01
N GLN A 45 1.23 -17.85 -10.50
CA GLN A 45 2.13 -17.91 -11.65
C GLN A 45 3.36 -18.77 -11.37
N HIS A 46 4.00 -18.59 -10.20
CA HIS A 46 5.14 -19.42 -9.80
C HIS A 46 4.79 -20.91 -9.76
N ALA A 47 3.66 -21.28 -9.17
CA ALA A 47 3.23 -22.69 -9.12
C ALA A 47 3.01 -23.29 -10.52
N VAL A 48 2.50 -22.49 -11.46
CA VAL A 48 2.35 -22.92 -12.86
C VAL A 48 3.71 -23.07 -13.54
N GLU A 49 4.65 -22.16 -13.28
CA GLU A 49 6.01 -22.24 -13.80
C GLU A 49 6.76 -23.45 -13.27
N ASP A 50 6.73 -23.69 -11.96
CA ASP A 50 7.34 -24.86 -11.32
C ASP A 50 6.77 -26.18 -11.89
N GLY A 51 5.45 -26.23 -12.10
CA GLY A 51 4.80 -27.38 -12.74
C GLY A 51 5.29 -27.62 -14.18
N LYS A 52 5.44 -26.55 -14.97
CA LYS A 52 6.00 -26.64 -16.33
C LYS A 52 7.45 -27.09 -16.33
N ASP A 53 8.27 -26.57 -15.42
CA ASP A 53 9.68 -26.92 -15.30
C ASP A 53 9.86 -28.39 -14.91
N ALA A 54 9.04 -28.90 -13.98
CA ALA A 54 9.02 -30.30 -13.58
C ALA A 54 8.64 -31.24 -14.72
N VAL A 55 7.60 -30.89 -15.49
CA VAL A 55 7.21 -31.66 -16.69
C VAL A 55 8.33 -31.67 -17.73
N LYS A 56 8.96 -30.53 -17.96
CA LYS A 56 10.08 -30.42 -18.90
C LYS A 56 11.26 -31.30 -18.50
N LYS A 57 11.64 -31.29 -17.22
CA LYS A 57 12.69 -32.18 -16.66
C LYS A 57 12.35 -33.66 -16.71
N ALA A 58 11.06 -34.03 -16.73
CA ALA A 58 10.64 -35.43 -16.81
C ALA A 58 10.60 -35.98 -18.25
N ILE A 59 10.57 -35.08 -19.23
CA ILE A 59 10.52 -35.42 -20.67
C ILE A 59 11.92 -35.34 -21.31
N ASP A 60 12.82 -34.51 -20.77
CA ASP A 60 14.26 -34.51 -21.09
C ASP A 60 14.97 -35.75 -20.54
#